data_AF-A0A1G9IQ06-F1
#
_entry.id   AF-A0A1G9IQ06-F1
#
_cell.length_a   1.000
_cell.length_b   1.000
_cell.length_c   1.000
_cell.angle_alpha   90.00
_cell.angle_beta   90.00
_cell.angle_gamma   90.00
#
_symmetry.space_group_name_H-M   'P 1'
#
loop_
_entity.id
_entity.type
_entity.pdbx_description
1 polymer ?
#
loop_
_entity_poly.entity_id
_entity_poly.type
_entity_poly.pdbx_seq_one_letter_code
_entity_poly.pdbx_strand_id
1 'polypeptide(L)'
;MPTSKGRIAQPQRTDLILLCPSAYETDSIYKYDYKEYKRLLIHEMVHMFHEHLSVDMENIARWFSEGLAVYLSEQYKYEDEFNKPVIDGIASNKIPKISDIIDDVMLSYDWGWTLVKYINDTYGFDTVLNIMRNCGSSDVIGFIKEDKVNFEEKWRLWLFNLSIKSK
;
A
#
# COMPACT_ATOMS: atom_id res chain seq x y z
N MET A 1 13.66 0.32 -20.74
CA MET A 1 14.71 0.88 -19.86
C MET A 1 14.03 1.75 -18.82
N PRO A 2 14.34 1.63 -17.52
CA PRO A 2 13.84 2.58 -16.53
C PRO A 2 14.24 3.99 -16.96
N THR A 3 13.27 4.90 -17.03
CA THR A 3 13.44 6.24 -17.61
C THR A 3 14.17 7.22 -16.69
N SER A 4 14.49 6.78 -15.46
CA SER A 4 15.26 7.56 -14.48
C SER A 4 16.03 6.64 -13.52
N LYS A 5 17.12 7.14 -12.94
CA LYS A 5 17.92 6.41 -11.93
C LYS A 5 17.18 6.13 -10.61
N GLY A 6 16.00 6.73 -10.42
CA GLY A 6 15.13 6.46 -9.27
C GLY A 6 14.13 5.34 -9.51
N ARG A 7 14.06 4.77 -10.73
CA ARG A 7 13.11 3.72 -11.07
C ARG A 7 13.82 2.38 -11.17
N ILE A 8 13.55 1.52 -10.20
CA ILE A 8 14.23 0.23 -10.04
C ILE A 8 13.38 -0.94 -10.48
N ALA A 9 12.07 -0.80 -10.35
CA ALA A 9 11.11 -1.76 -10.83
C ALA A 9 9.96 -1.00 -11.51
N GLN A 10 9.35 -1.63 -12.52
CA GLN A 10 8.14 -1.12 -13.13
C GLN A 10 7.33 -2.27 -13.75
N PRO A 11 6.07 -2.46 -13.34
CA PRO A 11 5.15 -3.34 -14.03
C PRO A 11 4.73 -2.70 -15.36
N GLN A 12 4.67 -3.52 -16.40
CA GLN A 12 4.19 -3.17 -17.73
C GLN A 12 3.22 -4.26 -18.19
N ARG A 13 1.94 -4.10 -17.82
CA ARG A 13 0.90 -5.10 -18.08
C ARG A 13 1.29 -6.44 -17.45
N THR A 14 1.64 -7.43 -18.28
CA THR A 14 2.05 -8.77 -17.84
C THR A 14 3.54 -8.91 -17.55
N ASP A 15 4.33 -7.87 -17.81
CA ASP A 15 5.78 -7.92 -17.69
C ASP A 15 6.25 -7.11 -16.48
N LEU A 16 7.34 -7.56 -15.85
CA LEU A 16 8.03 -6.81 -14.80
C LEU A 16 9.44 -6.45 -15.26
N ILE A 17 9.70 -5.15 -15.39
CA ILE A 17 11.04 -4.65 -15.70
C ILE A 17 11.74 -4.37 -14.38
N LEU A 18 12.90 -4.99 -14.18
CA LEU A 18 13.72 -4.81 -12.99
C LEU A 18 15.12 -4.34 -13.37
N LEU A 19 15.69 -3.46 -12.54
CA LEU A 19 17.11 -3.20 -12.57
C LEU A 19 17.86 -4.43 -12.04
N CYS A 20 18.83 -4.91 -12.81
CA CYS A 20 19.70 -6.00 -12.37
C CYS A 20 20.48 -5.57 -11.12
N PRO A 21 20.61 -6.42 -10.08
CA PRO A 21 21.41 -6.10 -8.89
C PRO A 21 22.81 -5.58 -9.19
N SER A 22 23.48 -6.12 -10.21
CA SER A 22 24.84 -5.69 -10.60
C SER A 22 24.90 -4.30 -11.23
N ALA A 23 23.75 -3.72 -11.63
CA ALA A 23 23.65 -2.41 -12.27
C ALA A 23 23.28 -1.30 -11.28
N TYR A 24 23.02 -1.61 -10.00
CA TYR A 24 22.64 -0.61 -9.00
C TYR A 24 23.68 0.49 -8.82
N GLU A 25 24.97 0.12 -8.75
CA GLU A 25 26.05 1.08 -8.51
C GLU A 25 26.16 2.15 -9.61
N THR A 26 25.79 1.82 -10.84
CA THR A 26 25.93 2.73 -12.00
C THR A 26 24.61 3.41 -12.36
N ASP A 27 23.50 2.69 -12.23
CA ASP A 27 22.21 3.04 -12.84
C ASP A 27 21.12 3.38 -11.82
N SER A 28 21.40 3.24 -10.51
CA SER A 28 20.49 3.62 -9.42
C SER A 28 21.04 4.77 -8.58
N ILE A 29 20.14 5.54 -7.94
CA ILE A 29 20.49 6.43 -6.83
C ILE A 29 20.50 5.71 -5.47
N TYR A 30 19.98 4.49 -5.43
CA TYR A 30 19.87 3.67 -4.24
C TYR A 30 21.02 2.67 -4.15
N LYS A 31 21.40 2.31 -2.93
CA LYS A 31 22.30 1.20 -2.68
C LYS A 31 21.52 -0.11 -2.76
N TYR A 32 22.09 -1.13 -3.38
CA TYR A 32 21.46 -2.45 -3.40
C TYR A 32 21.41 -3.04 -1.99
N ASP A 33 20.22 -3.42 -1.55
CA ASP A 33 19.99 -4.33 -0.43
C ASP A 33 19.10 -5.48 -0.89
N TYR A 34 19.53 -6.72 -0.62
CA TYR A 34 18.81 -7.91 -1.08
C TYR A 34 17.40 -8.02 -0.46
N LYS A 35 17.23 -7.64 0.81
CA LYS A 35 15.94 -7.79 1.49
C LYS A 35 14.95 -6.73 1.02
N GLU A 36 15.40 -5.49 0.87
CA GLU A 36 14.63 -4.40 0.26
C GLU A 36 14.23 -4.74 -1.17
N TYR A 37 15.18 -5.21 -2.00
CA TYR A 37 14.89 -5.63 -3.36
C TYR A 37 13.86 -6.76 -3.43
N LYS A 38 13.95 -7.75 -2.53
CA LYS A 38 12.96 -8.83 -2.43
C LYS A 38 11.57 -8.30 -2.09
N ARG A 39 11.45 -7.33 -1.19
CA ARG A 39 10.15 -6.73 -0.84
C ARG A 39 9.61 -5.88 -1.98
N LEU A 40 10.46 -5.10 -2.65
CA LEU A 40 10.09 -4.37 -3.87
C LEU A 40 9.57 -5.32 -4.95
N LEU A 41 10.22 -6.48 -5.15
CA LEU A 41 9.72 -7.49 -6.09
C LEU A 41 8.30 -7.95 -5.73
N ILE A 42 8.05 -8.24 -4.45
CA ILE A 42 6.72 -8.65 -3.97
C ILE A 42 5.70 -7.53 -4.18
N HIS A 43 6.06 -6.28 -3.88
CA HIS A 43 5.22 -5.09 -4.10
C HIS A 43 4.75 -5.00 -5.55
N GLU A 44 5.68 -5.08 -6.51
CA GLU A 44 5.31 -5.00 -7.92
C GLU A 44 4.55 -6.23 -8.40
N MET A 45 4.86 -7.43 -7.88
CA MET A 45 4.08 -8.62 -8.17
C MET A 45 2.63 -8.49 -7.70
N VAL A 46 2.38 -7.84 -6.55
CA VAL A 46 1.02 -7.57 -6.08
C VAL A 46 0.26 -6.71 -7.08
N HIS A 47 0.89 -5.66 -7.62
CA HIS A 47 0.27 -4.84 -8.68
C HIS A 47 -0.06 -5.66 -9.93
N MET A 48 0.83 -6.56 -10.36
CA MET A 48 0.57 -7.45 -11.49
C MET A 48 -0.60 -8.40 -11.24
N PHE A 49 -0.67 -9.01 -10.05
CA PHE A 49 -1.79 -9.88 -9.69
C PHE A 49 -3.10 -9.10 -9.58
N HIS A 50 -3.04 -7.88 -9.05
CA HIS A 50 -4.20 -7.00 -8.98
C HIS A 50 -4.70 -6.67 -10.39
N GLU A 51 -3.84 -6.21 -11.30
CA GLU A 51 -4.20 -5.93 -12.69
C GLU A 51 -4.79 -7.16 -13.41
N HIS A 52 -4.25 -8.36 -13.16
CA HIS A 52 -4.73 -9.60 -13.77
C HIS A 52 -6.08 -10.08 -13.23
N LEU A 53 -6.38 -9.82 -11.95
CA LEU A 53 -7.56 -10.33 -11.27
C LEU A 53 -8.70 -9.32 -11.17
N SER A 54 -8.40 -8.03 -11.32
CA SER A 54 -9.37 -6.94 -11.24
C SER A 54 -10.32 -6.92 -12.42
N VAL A 55 -11.60 -6.67 -12.14
CA VAL A 55 -12.61 -6.37 -13.16
C VAL A 55 -12.41 -4.99 -13.82
N ASP A 56 -11.84 -4.02 -13.11
CA ASP A 56 -11.58 -2.66 -13.61
C ASP A 56 -10.45 -2.01 -12.80
N MET A 57 -9.23 -2.13 -13.33
CA MET A 57 -8.03 -1.62 -12.66
C MET A 57 -7.87 -0.10 -12.75
N GLU A 58 -8.47 0.56 -13.75
CA GLU A 58 -8.30 2.00 -13.95
C GLU A 58 -9.05 2.82 -12.88
N ASN A 59 -10.10 2.23 -12.31
CA ASN A 59 -10.96 2.90 -11.34
C ASN A 59 -10.69 2.52 -9.88
N ILE A 60 -9.75 1.61 -9.58
CA ILE A 60 -9.47 1.21 -8.20
C ILE A 60 -8.84 2.36 -7.39
N ALA A 61 -9.17 2.43 -6.10
CA ALA A 61 -8.60 3.45 -5.23
C ALA A 61 -7.08 3.26 -5.07
N ARG A 62 -6.30 4.33 -5.31
CA ARG A 62 -4.83 4.31 -5.18
C ARG A 62 -4.37 3.83 -3.81
N TRP A 63 -4.96 4.36 -2.73
CA TRP A 63 -4.62 3.96 -1.36
C TRP A 63 -4.80 2.46 -1.14
N PHE A 64 -5.78 1.83 -1.81
CA PHE A 64 -6.00 0.39 -1.70
C PHE A 64 -4.95 -0.39 -2.50
N SER A 65 -4.69 -0.01 -3.75
CA SER A 65 -3.70 -0.73 -4.58
C SER A 65 -2.29 -0.63 -3.99
N GLU A 66 -1.82 0.57 -3.66
CA GLU A 66 -0.49 0.78 -3.07
C GLU A 66 -0.44 0.27 -1.63
N GLY A 67 -1.50 0.49 -0.86
CA GLY A 67 -1.60 -0.04 0.51
C GLY A 67 -1.54 -1.56 0.55
N LEU A 68 -2.15 -2.26 -0.42
CA LEU A 68 -2.12 -3.71 -0.53
C LEU A 68 -0.72 -4.20 -0.88
N ALA A 69 -0.05 -3.53 -1.81
CA ALA A 69 1.31 -3.85 -2.21
C ALA A 69 2.29 -3.70 -1.04
N VAL A 70 2.23 -2.58 -0.31
CA VAL A 70 3.03 -2.32 0.91
C VAL A 70 2.70 -3.32 2.03
N TYR A 71 1.42 -3.66 2.21
CA TYR A 71 0.98 -4.59 3.25
C TYR A 71 1.50 -6.01 3.01
N LEU A 72 1.38 -6.52 1.78
CA LEU A 72 1.78 -7.89 1.43
C LEU A 72 3.30 -8.03 1.23
N SER A 73 3.99 -6.95 0.81
CA SER A 73 5.46 -6.91 0.75
C SER A 73 6.11 -6.74 2.11
N GLU A 74 5.34 -6.42 3.15
CA GLU A 74 5.79 -6.08 4.50
C GLU A 74 6.72 -4.86 4.58
N GLN A 75 6.73 -3.99 3.56
CA GLN A 75 7.60 -2.80 3.58
C GLN A 75 7.30 -1.91 4.80
N TYR A 76 6.03 -1.79 5.22
CA TYR A 76 5.66 -1.08 6.44
C TYR A 76 6.33 -1.59 7.73
N LYS A 77 6.87 -2.81 7.76
CA LYS A 77 7.57 -3.36 8.93
C LYS A 77 9.05 -3.01 8.97
N TYR A 78 9.67 -2.81 7.80
CA TYR A 78 11.13 -2.80 7.67
C TYR A 78 11.68 -1.52 7.03
N GLU A 79 10.83 -0.72 6.39
CA GLU A 79 11.23 0.49 5.67
C GLU A 79 10.58 1.71 6.31
N ASP A 80 11.44 2.62 6.81
CA ASP A 80 11.02 3.83 7.52
C ASP A 80 10.14 4.74 6.65
N GLU A 81 10.32 4.71 5.32
CA GLU A 81 9.49 5.45 4.36
C GLU A 81 8.00 5.19 4.56
N PHE A 82 7.60 3.95 4.83
CA PHE A 82 6.19 3.57 5.01
C PHE A 82 5.74 3.60 6.46
N ASN A 83 6.64 3.32 7.40
CA ASN A 83 6.29 3.16 8.82
C ASN A 83 6.33 4.50 9.59
N LYS A 84 7.35 5.32 9.32
CA LYS A 84 7.61 6.54 10.09
C LYS A 84 6.49 7.58 9.98
N PRO A 85 5.91 7.86 8.80
CA PRO A 85 4.77 8.79 8.70
C PRO A 85 3.60 8.38 9.59
N VAL A 86 3.31 7.07 9.66
CA VAL A 86 2.22 6.52 10.49
C VAL A 86 2.56 6.62 11.98
N ILE A 87 3.76 6.21 12.39
CA ILE A 87 4.20 6.29 13.79
C ILE A 87 4.20 7.75 14.28
N ASP A 88 4.82 8.65 13.52
CA ASP A 88 4.92 10.07 13.88
C ASP A 88 3.53 10.73 13.87
N GLY A 89 2.67 10.36 12.92
CA GLY A 89 1.28 10.80 12.83
C GLY A 89 0.45 10.37 14.04
N ILE A 90 0.56 9.12 14.48
CA ILE A 90 -0.11 8.64 15.69
C ILE A 90 0.45 9.34 16.93
N ALA A 91 1.78 9.42 17.07
CA ALA A 91 2.44 9.99 18.24
C ALA A 91 2.13 11.49 18.41
N SER A 92 1.99 12.22 17.31
CA SER A 92 1.66 13.65 17.31
C SER A 92 0.16 13.96 17.18
N ASN A 93 -0.71 12.93 17.18
CA ASN A 93 -2.14 13.02 16.94
C ASN A 93 -2.49 13.78 15.63
N LYS A 94 -1.69 13.57 14.59
CA LYS A 94 -1.85 14.10 13.23
C LYS A 94 -2.20 12.99 12.24
N ILE A 95 -3.24 12.21 12.58
CA ILE A 95 -3.75 11.16 11.69
C ILE A 95 -4.66 11.81 10.64
N PRO A 96 -4.36 11.70 9.33
CA PRO A 96 -5.15 12.33 8.26
C PRO A 96 -6.57 11.76 8.19
N LYS A 97 -7.50 12.49 7.57
CA LYS A 97 -8.83 11.92 7.26
C LYS A 97 -8.73 10.98 6.07
N ILE A 98 -9.68 10.06 5.95
CA ILE A 98 -9.73 9.15 4.79
C ILE A 98 -9.94 9.94 3.50
N SER A 99 -10.69 11.04 3.52
CA SER A 99 -10.81 11.94 2.36
C SER A 99 -9.45 12.46 1.91
N ASP A 100 -8.60 12.87 2.87
CA ASP A 100 -7.27 13.40 2.56
C ASP A 100 -6.37 12.31 1.99
N ILE A 101 -6.47 11.07 2.50
CA ILE A 101 -5.75 9.90 1.96
C ILE A 101 -6.19 9.59 0.52
N ILE A 102 -7.48 9.69 0.22
CA ILE A 102 -8.03 9.45 -1.12
C ILE A 102 -7.54 10.50 -2.12
N ASP A 103 -7.53 11.76 -1.72
CA ASP A 103 -7.25 12.89 -2.60
C ASP A 103 -5.74 13.16 -2.77
N ASP A 104 -4.93 12.88 -1.74
CA ASP A 104 -3.49 13.11 -1.74
C ASP A 104 -2.68 11.85 -2.08
N VAL A 105 -1.80 12.00 -3.09
CA VAL A 105 -0.95 10.89 -3.56
C VAL A 105 -0.02 10.40 -2.46
N MET A 106 0.67 11.30 -1.75
CA MET A 106 1.65 10.91 -0.73
C MET A 106 0.94 10.21 0.44
N LEU A 107 -0.20 10.75 0.89
CA LEU A 107 -0.97 10.13 1.97
C LEU A 107 -1.52 8.75 1.58
N SER A 108 -1.86 8.53 0.31
CA SER A 108 -2.21 7.19 -0.19
C SER A 108 -1.11 6.16 0.03
N TYR A 109 0.16 6.51 -0.24
CA TYR A 109 1.30 5.61 -0.02
C TYR A 109 1.61 5.46 1.48
N ASP A 110 1.66 6.57 2.21
CA ASP A 110 2.03 6.60 3.63
C ASP A 110 1.03 5.82 4.50
N TRP A 111 -0.27 5.98 4.24
CA TRP A 111 -1.33 5.48 5.13
C TRP A 111 -2.16 4.34 4.55
N GLY A 112 -2.14 4.11 3.24
CA GLY A 112 -2.99 3.11 2.57
C GLY A 112 -2.85 1.70 3.16
N TRP A 113 -1.63 1.30 3.53
CA TRP A 113 -1.36 -0.01 4.10
C TRP A 113 -2.07 -0.21 5.46
N THR A 114 -2.27 0.87 6.22
CA THR A 114 -2.98 0.79 7.50
C THR A 114 -4.47 0.53 7.31
N LEU A 115 -5.07 1.09 6.27
CA LEU A 115 -6.47 0.88 5.92
C LEU A 115 -6.68 -0.56 5.43
N VAL A 116 -5.78 -1.06 4.56
CA VAL A 116 -5.82 -2.46 4.10
C VAL A 116 -5.62 -3.43 5.26
N LYS A 117 -4.65 -3.16 6.14
CA LYS A 117 -4.42 -3.99 7.32
C LYS A 117 -5.62 -3.97 8.27
N TYR A 118 -6.24 -2.82 8.49
CA TYR A 118 -7.47 -2.71 9.28
C TYR A 118 -8.62 -3.53 8.67
N ILE A 119 -8.80 -3.47 7.34
CA ILE A 119 -9.79 -4.28 6.64
C ILE A 119 -9.52 -5.77 6.86
N ASN A 120 -8.26 -6.21 6.72
CA ASN A 120 -7.88 -7.59 6.95
C ASN A 120 -8.13 -8.03 8.41
N ASP A 121 -7.72 -7.23 9.38
CA ASP A 121 -7.85 -7.57 10.80
C ASP A 121 -9.32 -7.57 11.27
N THR A 122 -10.20 -6.82 10.59
CA THR A 122 -11.61 -6.64 10.98
C THR A 122 -12.56 -7.56 10.20
N TYR A 123 -12.36 -7.70 8.90
CA TYR A 123 -13.26 -8.40 7.98
C TYR A 123 -12.61 -9.64 7.33
N GLY A 124 -11.34 -9.92 7.64
CA GLY A 124 -10.60 -11.08 7.13
C GLY A 124 -10.01 -10.87 5.73
N PHE A 125 -9.05 -11.73 5.40
CA PHE A 125 -8.31 -11.66 4.13
C PHE A 125 -9.20 -11.93 2.91
N ASP A 126 -10.25 -12.75 3.07
CA ASP A 126 -11.24 -13.00 2.01
C ASP A 126 -11.93 -11.71 1.56
N THR A 127 -12.13 -10.75 2.47
CA THR A 127 -12.68 -9.43 2.13
C THR A 127 -11.69 -8.63 1.28
N VAL A 128 -10.40 -8.68 1.61
CA VAL A 128 -9.33 -8.03 0.81
C VAL A 128 -9.28 -8.62 -0.60
N LEU A 129 -9.33 -9.95 -0.72
CA LEU A 129 -9.37 -10.63 -2.02
C LEU A 129 -10.63 -10.31 -2.82
N ASN A 130 -11.77 -10.17 -2.14
CA ASN A 130 -13.01 -9.78 -2.78
C ASN A 130 -12.96 -8.34 -3.32
N ILE A 131 -12.38 -7.40 -2.56
CA ILE A 131 -12.14 -6.03 -3.06
C ILE A 131 -11.25 -6.09 -4.29
N MET A 132 -10.10 -6.76 -4.20
CA MET A 132 -9.12 -6.87 -5.29
C MET A 132 -9.73 -7.43 -6.58
N ARG A 133 -10.64 -8.41 -6.49
CA ARG A 133 -11.24 -9.04 -7.67
C ARG A 133 -12.43 -8.27 -8.23
N ASN A 134 -13.27 -7.73 -7.36
CA ASN A 134 -14.63 -7.36 -7.71
C ASN A 134 -14.95 -5.87 -7.48
N CYS A 135 -14.07 -5.10 -6.84
CA CYS A 135 -14.27 -3.67 -6.66
C CYS A 135 -13.82 -2.92 -7.91
N GLY A 136 -14.74 -2.67 -8.83
CA GLY A 136 -14.50 -1.88 -10.04
C GLY A 136 -14.69 -0.38 -9.84
N SER A 137 -14.43 0.15 -8.64
CA SER A 137 -14.60 1.57 -8.35
C SER A 137 -13.62 2.06 -7.28
N SER A 138 -13.51 3.38 -7.15
CA SER A 138 -12.67 4.00 -6.12
C SER A 138 -13.33 3.98 -4.73
N ASP A 139 -14.60 3.56 -4.63
CA ASP A 139 -15.34 3.52 -3.38
C ASP A 139 -15.26 2.14 -2.70
N VAL A 140 -14.05 1.77 -2.30
CA VAL A 140 -13.78 0.50 -1.59
C VAL A 140 -14.58 0.39 -0.29
N ILE A 141 -14.80 1.50 0.43
CA ILE A 141 -15.55 1.51 1.70
C ILE A 141 -17.03 1.23 1.44
N GLY A 142 -17.62 1.88 0.44
CA GLY A 142 -18.99 1.58 0.00
C GLY A 142 -19.13 0.15 -0.53
N PHE A 143 -18.11 -0.37 -1.22
CA PHE A 143 -18.11 -1.75 -1.73
C PHE A 143 -18.23 -2.80 -0.61
N ILE A 144 -17.56 -2.59 0.53
CA ILE A 144 -17.70 -3.46 1.71
C ILE A 144 -18.94 -3.14 2.58
N LYS A 145 -19.81 -2.23 2.10
CA LYS A 145 -21.06 -1.83 2.76
C LYS A 145 -20.87 -1.16 4.12
N GLU A 146 -19.74 -0.47 4.32
CA GLU A 146 -19.51 0.36 5.50
C GLU A 146 -19.82 1.83 5.21
N ASP A 147 -20.20 2.56 6.25
CA ASP A 147 -20.30 4.02 6.20
C ASP A 147 -18.91 4.65 6.38
N LYS A 148 -18.60 5.70 5.59
CA LYS A 148 -17.26 6.32 5.59
C LYS A 148 -16.89 6.93 6.94
N VAL A 149 -17.84 7.56 7.63
CA VAL A 149 -17.59 8.20 8.92
C VAL A 149 -17.33 7.13 9.98
N ASN A 150 -18.19 6.12 10.05
CA ASN A 150 -18.04 5.02 10.99
C ASN A 150 -16.77 4.21 10.72
N PHE A 151 -16.44 3.97 9.45
CA PHE A 151 -15.21 3.28 9.06
C PHE A 151 -13.97 4.06 9.52
N GLU A 152 -13.94 5.39 9.32
CA GLU A 152 -12.83 6.24 9.76
C GLU A 152 -12.68 6.21 11.29
N GLU A 153 -13.77 6.35 12.03
CA GLU A 153 -13.74 6.32 13.51
C GLU A 153 -13.20 4.99 14.03
N LYS A 154 -13.70 3.86 13.53
CA LYS A 154 -13.23 2.53 13.92
C LYS A 154 -11.76 2.29 13.53
N TRP A 155 -11.35 2.73 12.33
CA TRP A 155 -9.96 2.62 11.88
C TRP A 155 -9.01 3.43 12.79
N ARG A 156 -9.38 4.67 13.16
CA ARG A 156 -8.60 5.49 14.10
C ARG A 156 -8.48 4.81 15.47
N LEU A 157 -9.56 4.26 16.00
CA LEU A 157 -9.53 3.49 17.25
C LEU A 157 -8.62 2.26 17.15
N TRP A 158 -8.66 1.56 16.02
CA TRP A 158 -7.77 0.43 15.73
C TRP A 158 -6.29 0.85 15.69
N LEU A 159 -5.95 1.99 15.07
CA LEU A 159 -4.60 2.54 15.07
C LEU A 159 -4.08 2.81 16.48
N PHE A 160 -4.89 3.43 17.34
CA PHE A 160 -4.52 3.68 18.73
C PHE A 160 -4.24 2.37 19.48
N ASN A 161 -5.08 1.35 19.32
CA ASN A 161 -4.88 0.04 19.95
C ASN A 161 -3.64 -0.68 19.42
N LEU A 162 -3.33 -0.55 18.13
CA LEU A 162 -2.12 -1.09 17.53
C LEU A 162 -0.85 -0.45 18.14
N SER A 163 -0.87 0.87 18.35
CA SER A 163 0.25 1.60 18.96
C SER A 163 0.54 1.22 20.41
N ILE A 164 -0.49 0.81 21.16
CA ILE A 164 -0.35 0.36 22.55
C ILE A 164 0.29 -1.04 22.61
N LYS A 165 -0.06 -1.93 21.68
CA LYS A 165 0.47 -3.31 21.66
C LYS A 165 1.92 -3.43 21.19
N SER A 166 2.42 -2.40 20.50
CA SER A 166 3.79 -2.37 19.97
C SER A 166 4.80 -1.72 20.94
N LYS A 167 4.36 -1.27 22.12
CA LYS A 167 5.20 -0.81 23.23
C LYS A 167 5.41 -1.93 24.24
#